data_AF-A0A963PBY7-F1
#
_entry.id   AF-A0A963PBY7-F1
#
_cell.length_a   1.000
_cell.length_b   1.000
_cell.length_c   1.000
_cell.angle_alpha   90.00
_cell.angle_beta   90.00
_cell.angle_gamma   90.00
#
_symmetry.space_group_name_H-M   'P 1'
#
loop_
_entity.id
_entity.type
_entity.pdbx_description
1 polymer ?
#
loop_
_entity_poly.entity_id
_entity_poly.type
_entity_poly.pdbx_seq_one_letter_code
_entity_poly.pdbx_strand_id
1 'polypeptide(L)'
;MFAADTIDNPPGNGASGNGASPGAAGTSPGKLEGAAPKRLGDQLLDLGVITRDQLEIALAEQKQSRGFLGEVLVTLGFVDQELLTSLIANQSGIESFDAATSLVDPEAVRLVPKETASHCRAVPFSLVENELHIAMVDPQDVLALDQLHRHVPAGISIVPRLCNAGQMNDLIDRAYSYELSIDGILKELETGEFDVQASLDDSAGGFRHPLVRLVDAILFDAVKVGASDIHFEPEAMFLRLRYRIDGAMTQIRNFRKDHLSPISHRLKIMANMNIADRLTAQDGRFELRLGRRQIDYRVSSLPTVHGENIVMRILDQSGTHLSIEQLGLTPHNGKVVERILKRPEGLIIVTGPTGSGKTTTLYSMLARISTP
;
A
#
# COMPACT_ATOMS: atom_id res chain seq x y z
N MET A 1 -60.51 -20.40 20.90
CA MET A 1 -61.57 -21.19 20.26
C MET A 1 -60.85 -22.25 19.42
N PHE A 2 -60.78 -23.48 19.95
CA PHE A 2 -60.53 -24.82 19.35
C PHE A 2 -59.55 -24.98 18.16
N ALA A 3 -58.73 -26.03 17.97
CA ALA A 3 -58.29 -27.28 18.65
C ALA A 3 -57.17 -27.82 17.71
N ALA A 4 -55.99 -28.28 18.16
CA ALA A 4 -55.65 -29.67 18.54
C ALA A 4 -56.15 -30.77 17.58
N ASP A 5 -55.21 -31.50 16.95
CA ASP A 5 -55.16 -32.99 16.84
C ASP A 5 -53.83 -33.40 16.15
N THR A 6 -52.87 -34.18 16.72
CA THR A 6 -52.81 -35.53 17.34
C THR A 6 -52.54 -36.67 16.32
N ILE A 7 -51.27 -37.15 16.34
CA ILE A 7 -50.75 -38.55 16.33
C ILE A 7 -51.40 -39.60 15.41
N ASP A 8 -50.60 -40.29 14.57
CA ASP A 8 -50.45 -41.76 14.67
C ASP A 8 -49.26 -42.36 13.89
N ASN A 9 -48.64 -43.35 14.53
CA ASN A 9 -47.58 -44.25 14.08
C ASN A 9 -48.18 -45.67 14.12
N PRO A 10 -47.81 -46.64 13.26
CA PRO A 10 -47.44 -47.96 13.80
C PRO A 10 -46.42 -48.73 12.91
N PRO A 11 -46.19 -50.06 13.10
CA PRO A 11 -45.11 -50.69 13.90
C PRO A 11 -44.13 -51.47 12.96
N GLY A 12 -42.95 -51.98 13.32
CA GLY A 12 -42.55 -52.86 14.43
C GLY A 12 -41.78 -54.09 13.89
N ASN A 13 -40.63 -54.41 14.52
CA ASN A 13 -39.86 -55.68 14.53
C ASN A 13 -39.25 -56.23 13.21
N GLY A 14 -38.06 -56.85 13.19
CA GLY A 14 -37.10 -57.21 14.24
C GLY A 14 -36.10 -58.26 13.72
N ALA A 15 -34.93 -58.33 14.40
CA ALA A 15 -33.90 -59.40 14.38
C ALA A 15 -33.07 -59.58 13.09
N SER A 16 -31.78 -59.96 13.08
CA SER A 16 -30.71 -60.12 14.08
C SER A 16 -29.44 -60.46 13.27
N GLY A 17 -28.26 -59.96 13.66
CA GLY A 17 -27.00 -60.40 13.04
C GLY A 17 -25.78 -59.74 13.63
N ASN A 18 -25.24 -60.34 14.70
CA ASN A 18 -24.01 -59.97 15.38
C ASN A 18 -22.77 -60.15 14.49
N GLY A 19 -21.87 -59.16 14.52
CA GLY A 19 -20.49 -59.24 14.04
C GLY A 19 -19.64 -58.14 14.69
N ALA A 20 -18.92 -58.49 15.75
CA ALA A 20 -17.90 -57.69 16.44
C ALA A 20 -16.66 -57.51 15.52
N SER A 21 -15.80 -56.49 15.48
CA SER A 21 -15.31 -55.41 16.38
C SER A 21 -14.45 -54.45 15.49
N PRO A 22 -13.63 -53.50 16.00
CA PRO A 22 -13.93 -52.29 16.78
C PRO A 22 -13.32 -51.00 16.16
N GLY A 23 -13.74 -49.84 16.68
CA GLY A 23 -12.82 -48.72 16.88
C GLY A 23 -12.99 -47.47 16.00
N ALA A 24 -13.80 -46.52 16.46
CA ALA A 24 -13.45 -45.10 16.52
C ALA A 24 -14.51 -44.37 17.34
N ALA A 25 -14.15 -44.02 18.57
CA ALA A 25 -14.95 -43.18 19.44
C ALA A 25 -15.12 -41.80 18.81
N GLY A 26 -16.37 -41.31 18.82
CA GLY A 26 -16.67 -39.92 18.50
C GLY A 26 -16.16 -38.99 19.60
N THR A 27 -15.69 -37.82 19.17
CA THR A 27 -15.55 -36.67 20.06
C THR A 27 -16.07 -35.44 19.32
N SER A 28 -17.06 -34.81 19.94
CA SER A 28 -17.69 -33.54 19.58
C SER A 28 -16.66 -32.43 19.31
N PRO A 29 -17.00 -31.38 18.53
CA PRO A 29 -16.10 -30.24 18.31
C PRO A 29 -15.87 -29.52 19.64
N GLY A 30 -14.66 -29.71 20.16
CA GLY A 30 -14.16 -29.04 21.36
C GLY A 30 -14.01 -27.54 21.12
N LYS A 31 -14.46 -26.80 22.13
CA LYS A 31 -14.23 -25.38 22.38
C LYS A 31 -12.88 -24.88 21.83
N LEU A 32 -12.92 -23.79 21.07
CA LEU A 32 -11.76 -22.94 20.80
C LEU A 32 -11.30 -22.32 22.12
N GLU A 33 -10.42 -23.01 22.84
CA GLU A 33 -9.65 -22.43 23.93
C GLU A 33 -8.65 -21.44 23.34
N GLY A 34 -8.67 -20.20 23.85
CA GLY A 34 -7.76 -19.14 23.45
C GLY A 34 -6.32 -19.53 23.72
N ALA A 35 -5.58 -19.84 22.65
CA ALA A 35 -4.13 -19.94 22.71
C ALA A 35 -3.56 -18.55 22.97
N ALA A 36 -2.78 -18.40 24.04
CA ALA A 36 -1.95 -17.22 24.27
C ALA A 36 -1.14 -16.89 22.99
N PRO A 37 -0.89 -15.61 22.67
CA PRO A 37 -0.12 -15.25 21.50
C PRO A 37 1.23 -15.99 21.55
N LYS A 38 1.48 -16.84 20.53
CA LYS A 38 2.75 -17.55 20.40
C LYS A 38 3.87 -16.52 20.40
N ARG A 39 4.95 -16.78 21.14
CA ARG A 39 6.08 -15.87 21.21
C ARG A 39 6.83 -15.91 19.87
N LEU A 40 7.38 -14.77 19.46
CA LEU A 40 8.10 -14.60 18.19
C LEU A 40 9.14 -15.71 17.94
N GLY A 41 9.92 -16.07 18.97
CA GLY A 41 10.93 -17.13 18.88
C GLY A 41 10.35 -18.53 18.63
N ASP A 42 9.22 -18.86 19.26
CA ASP A 42 8.55 -20.15 19.07
C ASP A 42 7.96 -20.27 17.67
N GLN A 43 7.48 -19.16 17.09
CA GLN A 43 7.00 -19.14 15.71
C GLN A 43 8.10 -19.25 14.67
N LEU A 44 9.24 -18.59 14.88
CA LEU A 44 10.38 -18.71 13.99
C LEU A 44 10.94 -20.15 14.00
N LEU A 45 10.85 -20.85 15.14
CA LEU A 45 11.12 -22.28 15.25
C LEU A 45 10.08 -23.13 14.51
N ASP A 46 8.78 -22.87 14.72
CA ASP A 46 7.68 -23.60 14.06
C ASP A 46 7.74 -23.48 12.53
N LEU A 47 8.16 -22.31 12.02
CA LEU A 47 8.33 -22.03 10.60
C LEU A 47 9.65 -22.57 10.03
N GLY A 48 10.53 -23.12 10.86
CA GLY A 48 11.85 -23.63 10.46
C GLY A 48 12.83 -22.56 9.99
N VAL A 49 12.58 -21.29 10.33
CA VAL A 49 13.44 -20.15 9.94
C VAL A 49 14.70 -20.11 10.81
N ILE A 50 14.58 -20.48 12.09
CA ILE A 50 15.70 -20.58 13.02
C ILE A 50 15.72 -21.95 13.71
N THR A 51 16.89 -22.34 14.21
CA THR A 51 17.04 -23.52 15.08
C THR A 51 16.93 -23.14 16.55
N ARG A 52 16.73 -24.15 17.42
CA ARG A 52 16.65 -23.93 18.87
C ARG A 52 17.94 -23.34 19.43
N ASP A 53 19.08 -23.79 18.91
CA ASP A 53 20.40 -23.29 19.28
C ASP A 53 20.57 -21.81 18.88
N GLN A 54 20.11 -21.43 17.68
CA GLN A 54 20.13 -20.04 17.22
C GLN A 54 19.23 -19.13 18.08
N LEU A 55 18.06 -19.62 18.49
CA LEU A 55 17.18 -18.87 19.39
C LEU A 55 17.83 -18.66 20.77
N GLU A 56 18.49 -19.68 21.32
CA GLU A 56 19.18 -19.57 22.61
C GLU A 56 20.34 -18.56 22.55
N ILE A 57 21.14 -18.58 21.48
CA ILE A 57 22.21 -17.60 21.23
C ILE A 57 21.62 -16.17 21.18
N ALA A 58 20.54 -15.98 20.42
CA ALA A 58 19.90 -14.67 20.28
C ALA A 58 19.30 -14.17 21.61
N LEU A 59 18.70 -15.05 22.42
CA LEU A 59 18.18 -14.70 23.75
C LEU A 59 19.29 -14.34 24.75
N ALA A 60 20.45 -14.99 24.65
CA ALA A 60 21.61 -14.67 25.47
C ALA A 60 22.17 -13.28 25.11
N GLU A 61 22.29 -12.99 23.81
CA GLU A 61 22.75 -11.71 23.29
C GLU A 61 21.76 -10.58 23.62
N GLN A 62 20.44 -10.84 23.53
CA GLN A 62 19.39 -9.89 23.89
C GLN A 62 19.51 -9.41 25.35
N LYS A 63 19.87 -10.31 26.27
CA LYS A 63 20.06 -9.94 27.69
C LYS A 63 21.23 -8.98 27.89
N GLN A 64 22.22 -8.99 27.00
CA GLN A 64 23.35 -8.06 27.04
C GLN A 64 23.05 -6.74 26.31
N SER A 65 22.41 -6.80 25.14
CA SER A 65 22.15 -5.61 24.30
C SER A 65 20.93 -4.80 24.71
N ARG A 66 20.01 -5.36 25.51
CA ARG A 66 18.66 -4.81 25.82
C ARG A 66 17.82 -4.49 24.58
N GLY A 67 18.17 -5.02 23.40
CA GLY A 67 17.42 -4.85 22.16
C GLY A 67 16.21 -5.78 22.04
N PHE A 68 15.44 -5.62 20.97
CA PHE A 68 14.36 -6.56 20.64
C PHE A 68 14.94 -7.86 20.09
N LEU A 69 14.35 -9.01 20.46
CA LEU A 69 14.82 -10.33 20.01
C LEU A 69 14.93 -10.42 18.48
N GLY A 70 13.97 -9.81 17.76
CA GLY A 70 13.99 -9.74 16.30
C GLY A 70 15.19 -8.97 15.74
N GLU A 71 15.54 -7.82 16.31
CA GLU A 71 16.72 -7.03 15.89
C GLU A 71 18.01 -7.85 16.09
N VAL A 72 18.11 -8.57 17.22
CA VAL A 72 19.26 -9.44 17.52
C VAL A 72 19.35 -10.60 16.53
N LEU A 73 18.23 -11.25 16.21
CA LEU A 73 18.18 -12.33 15.23
C LEU A 73 18.62 -11.89 13.82
N VAL A 74 18.25 -10.68 13.40
CA VAL A 74 18.70 -10.08 12.13
C VAL A 74 20.18 -9.73 12.19
N THR A 75 20.63 -9.10 13.28
CA THR A 75 22.05 -8.71 13.46
C THR A 75 22.99 -9.91 13.41
N LEU A 76 22.56 -11.04 13.99
CA LEU A 76 23.31 -12.31 13.96
C LEU A 76 23.20 -13.05 12.62
N GLY A 77 22.42 -12.53 11.65
CA GLY A 77 22.22 -13.14 10.33
C GLY A 77 21.36 -14.40 10.33
N PHE A 78 20.58 -14.63 11.39
CA PHE A 78 19.73 -15.82 11.51
C PHE A 78 18.38 -15.65 10.82
N VAL A 79 17.91 -14.41 10.65
CA VAL A 79 16.61 -14.10 10.04
C VAL A 79 16.78 -12.91 9.11
N ASP A 80 16.15 -12.98 7.93
CA ASP A 80 16.05 -11.83 7.04
C ASP A 80 15.05 -10.80 7.58
N GLN A 81 15.37 -9.53 7.44
CA GLN A 81 14.63 -8.44 8.06
C GLN A 81 13.23 -8.23 7.44
N GLU A 82 13.09 -8.49 6.14
CA GLU A 82 11.78 -8.46 5.46
C GLU A 82 10.86 -9.59 5.96
N LEU A 83 11.42 -10.80 6.11
CA LEU A 83 10.70 -11.95 6.65
C LEU A 83 10.24 -11.71 8.09
N LEU A 84 11.13 -11.16 8.93
CA LEU A 84 10.79 -10.81 10.32
C LEU A 84 9.65 -9.79 10.38
N THR A 85 9.74 -8.72 9.58
CA THR A 85 8.74 -7.64 9.56
C THR A 85 7.36 -8.16 9.13
N SER A 86 7.31 -8.98 8.06
CA SER A 86 6.05 -9.57 7.58
C SER A 86 5.43 -10.54 8.61
N LEU A 87 6.25 -11.29 9.36
CA LEU A 87 5.76 -12.17 10.42
C LEU A 87 5.14 -11.39 11.59
N ILE A 88 5.79 -10.32 12.06
CA ILE A 88 5.27 -9.48 13.15
C ILE A 88 3.98 -8.78 12.70
N ALA A 89 3.93 -8.27 11.47
CA ALA A 89 2.74 -7.67 10.89
C ALA A 89 1.54 -8.64 10.88
N ASN A 90 1.75 -9.86 10.40
CA ASN A 90 0.71 -10.89 10.34
C ASN A 90 0.18 -11.32 11.73
N GLN A 91 1.04 -11.35 12.74
CA GLN A 91 0.65 -11.75 14.11
C GLN A 91 -0.12 -10.67 14.85
N SER A 92 0.28 -9.41 14.65
CA SER A 92 -0.32 -8.26 15.33
C SER A 92 -1.57 -7.74 14.62
N GLY A 93 -1.84 -8.18 13.39
CA GLY A 93 -2.88 -7.61 12.53
C GLY A 93 -2.55 -6.19 12.07
N ILE A 94 -1.31 -5.74 12.28
CA ILE A 94 -0.84 -4.40 11.93
C ILE A 94 -0.16 -4.50 10.57
N GLU A 95 -0.67 -3.74 9.60
CA GLU A 95 -0.07 -3.70 8.26
C GLU A 95 1.35 -3.12 8.31
N SER A 96 2.23 -3.64 7.46
CA SER A 96 3.60 -3.14 7.31
C SER A 96 3.66 -1.89 6.43
N PHE A 97 4.66 -1.06 6.69
CA PHE A 97 5.07 0.07 5.88
C PHE A 97 6.40 -0.25 5.20
N ASP A 98 6.48 0.05 3.90
CA ASP A 98 7.70 -0.12 3.10
C ASP A 98 8.17 1.24 2.59
N ALA A 99 9.35 1.68 3.03
CA ALA A 99 9.91 2.99 2.71
C ALA A 99 10.36 3.15 1.25
N ALA A 100 10.50 2.05 0.49
CA ALA A 100 10.92 2.06 -0.91
C ALA A 100 9.74 2.29 -1.85
N THR A 101 8.56 1.74 -1.51
CA THR A 101 7.36 1.77 -2.36
C THR A 101 6.29 2.75 -1.87
N SER A 102 6.45 3.34 -0.68
CA SER A 102 5.47 4.26 -0.11
C SER A 102 5.83 5.72 -0.35
N LEU A 103 4.84 6.50 -0.83
CA LEU A 103 4.92 7.95 -0.91
C LEU A 103 4.57 8.58 0.44
N VAL A 104 5.27 9.66 0.78
CA VAL A 104 5.10 10.40 2.04
C VAL A 104 4.35 11.70 1.77
N ASP A 105 3.27 11.92 2.50
CA ASP A 105 2.50 13.16 2.50
C ASP A 105 3.23 14.27 3.26
N PRO A 106 3.61 15.38 2.60
CA PRO A 106 4.23 16.52 3.26
C PRO A 106 3.37 17.12 4.40
N GLU A 107 2.04 17.09 4.27
CA GLU A 107 1.14 17.64 5.29
C GLU A 107 1.10 16.75 6.54
N ALA A 108 1.15 15.43 6.36
CA ALA A 108 1.20 14.49 7.48
C ALA A 108 2.50 14.65 8.28
N VAL A 109 3.65 14.77 7.59
CA VAL A 109 4.96 14.96 8.22
C VAL A 109 4.99 16.22 9.08
N ARG A 110 4.38 17.31 8.62
CA ARG A 110 4.34 18.59 9.35
C ARG A 110 3.59 18.54 10.67
N LEU A 111 2.76 17.53 10.92
CA LEU A 111 2.01 17.39 12.18
C LEU A 111 2.89 16.99 13.37
N VAL A 112 4.00 16.29 13.13
CA VAL A 112 4.89 15.80 14.18
C VAL A 112 6.27 16.44 14.02
N PRO A 113 6.86 17.06 15.05
CA PRO A 113 8.23 17.59 14.96
C PRO A 113 9.28 16.50 14.75
N LYS A 114 10.41 16.84 14.10
CA LYS A 114 11.52 15.91 13.86
C LYS A 114 12.00 15.29 15.18
N GLU A 115 12.13 16.08 16.23
CA GLU A 115 12.59 15.61 17.54
C GLU A 115 11.68 14.51 18.06
N THR A 116 10.36 14.71 18.04
CA THR A 116 9.39 13.71 18.50
C THR A 116 9.42 12.46 17.63
N ALA A 117 9.48 12.63 16.31
CA ALA A 117 9.59 11.53 15.35
C ALA A 117 10.84 10.67 15.61
N SER A 118 11.99 11.29 15.86
CA SER A 118 13.23 10.60 16.22
C SER A 118 13.14 9.86 17.55
N HIS A 119 12.64 10.49 18.61
CA HIS A 119 12.52 9.86 19.92
C HIS A 119 11.53 8.69 19.91
N CYS A 120 10.41 8.83 19.20
CA CYS A 120 9.38 7.80 19.07
C CYS A 120 9.70 6.75 18.00
N ARG A 121 10.81 6.89 17.26
CA ARG A 121 11.16 6.07 16.07
C ARG A 121 9.95 5.90 15.15
N ALA A 122 9.34 7.03 14.77
CA ALA A 122 8.07 7.07 14.07
C ALA A 122 8.00 8.21 13.04
N VAL A 123 7.43 7.95 11.87
CA VAL A 123 7.27 8.93 10.79
C VAL A 123 5.81 8.94 10.29
N PRO A 124 5.09 10.06 10.42
CA PRO A 124 3.81 10.22 9.74
C PRO A 124 4.02 10.23 8.24
N PHE A 125 3.21 9.48 7.49
CA PHE A 125 3.39 9.36 6.04
C PHE A 125 2.12 9.58 5.23
N SER A 126 0.94 9.55 5.85
CA SER A 126 -0.32 9.80 5.13
C SER A 126 -1.38 10.29 6.10
N LEU A 127 -2.08 11.36 5.71
CA LEU A 127 -3.27 11.84 6.39
C LEU A 127 -4.46 11.66 5.46
N VAL A 128 -5.38 10.77 5.80
CA VAL A 128 -6.59 10.51 5.02
C VAL A 128 -7.80 10.70 5.91
N GLU A 129 -8.68 11.64 5.55
CA GLU A 129 -9.81 12.05 6.37
C GLU A 129 -9.36 12.47 7.78
N ASN A 130 -9.67 11.66 8.79
CA ASN A 130 -9.26 11.85 10.17
C ASN A 130 -8.33 10.72 10.66
N GLU A 131 -7.71 9.96 9.76
CA GLU A 131 -6.74 8.92 10.10
C GLU A 131 -5.33 9.38 9.72
N LEU A 132 -4.44 9.51 10.71
CA LEU A 132 -3.02 9.74 10.51
C LEU A 132 -2.28 8.41 10.55
N HIS A 133 -1.81 7.97 9.39
CA HIS A 133 -0.98 6.79 9.28
C HIS A 133 0.48 7.12 9.64
N ILE A 134 1.02 6.36 10.59
CA ILE A 134 2.37 6.56 11.11
C ILE A 134 3.16 5.26 10.97
N ALA A 135 4.30 5.33 10.30
CA ALA A 135 5.27 4.25 10.23
C ALA A 135 6.06 4.22 11.55
N MET A 136 6.05 3.11 12.27
CA MET A 136 6.67 2.95 13.60
C MET A 136 7.49 1.68 13.65
N VAL A 137 8.65 1.71 14.32
CA VAL A 137 9.43 0.49 14.57
C VAL A 137 8.70 -0.44 15.52
N ASP A 138 8.08 0.12 16.55
CA ASP A 138 7.23 -0.61 17.49
C ASP A 138 5.83 0.01 17.57
N PRO A 139 4.86 -0.53 16.81
CA PRO A 139 3.45 -0.12 16.88
C PRO A 139 2.77 -0.37 18.24
N GLN A 140 3.37 -1.14 19.14
CA GLN A 140 2.81 -1.45 20.46
C GLN A 140 3.39 -0.57 21.58
N ASP A 141 4.31 0.34 21.26
CA ASP A 141 4.84 1.29 22.22
C ASP A 141 3.79 2.36 22.59
N VAL A 142 3.09 2.09 23.70
CA VAL A 142 2.04 2.97 24.24
C VAL A 142 2.60 4.34 24.61
N LEU A 143 3.85 4.42 25.07
CA LEU A 143 4.46 5.71 25.43
C LEU A 143 4.72 6.53 24.16
N ALA A 144 5.29 5.92 23.12
CA ALA A 144 5.49 6.58 21.83
C ALA A 144 4.16 7.05 21.23
N LEU A 145 3.12 6.21 21.26
CA LEU A 145 1.78 6.57 20.78
C LEU A 145 1.17 7.76 21.54
N ASP A 146 1.28 7.78 22.87
CA ASP A 146 0.80 8.90 23.70
C ASP A 146 1.57 10.20 23.38
N GLN A 147 2.89 10.11 23.21
CA GLN A 147 3.70 11.26 22.80
C GLN A 147 3.29 11.81 21.44
N LEU A 148 3.11 10.94 20.44
CA LEU A 148 2.65 11.31 19.11
C LEU A 148 1.26 11.96 19.16
N HIS A 149 0.34 11.40 19.96
CA HIS A 149 -1.01 11.91 20.08
C HIS A 149 -1.07 13.36 20.58
N ARG A 150 -0.10 13.81 21.40
CA ARG A 150 -0.02 15.19 21.88
C ARG A 150 0.30 16.23 20.80
N HIS A 151 0.88 15.81 19.68
CA HIS A 151 1.17 16.70 18.55
C HIS A 151 0.05 16.70 17.51
N VAL A 152 -0.79 15.67 17.52
CA VAL A 152 -1.85 15.49 16.53
C VAL A 152 -3.10 16.27 16.95
N PRO A 153 -3.74 17.04 16.04
CA PRO A 153 -4.98 17.74 16.33
C PRO A 153 -6.09 16.83 16.86
N ALA A 154 -6.91 17.36 17.76
CA ALA A 154 -8.06 16.63 18.31
C ALA A 154 -9.02 16.20 17.19
N GLY A 155 -9.45 14.93 17.24
CA GLY A 155 -10.36 14.34 16.25
C GLY A 155 -9.68 13.52 15.15
N ILE A 156 -8.34 13.48 15.12
CA ILE A 156 -7.56 12.61 14.24
C ILE A 156 -7.12 11.35 15.03
N SER A 157 -7.41 10.17 14.49
CA SER A 157 -6.96 8.88 15.02
C SER A 157 -5.59 8.52 14.46
N ILE A 158 -4.72 7.96 15.30
CA ILE A 158 -3.42 7.46 14.87
C ILE A 158 -3.57 6.00 14.45
N VAL A 159 -3.15 5.68 13.23
CA VAL A 159 -3.13 4.32 12.68
C VAL A 159 -1.67 3.90 12.50
N PRO A 160 -1.09 3.15 13.47
CA PRO A 160 0.31 2.76 13.37
C PRO A 160 0.50 1.66 12.32
N ARG A 161 1.67 1.68 11.67
CA ARG A 161 2.13 0.71 10.68
C ARG A 161 3.54 0.27 11.01
N LEU A 162 3.79 -1.03 10.91
CA LEU A 162 5.10 -1.58 11.27
C LEU A 162 6.14 -1.22 10.20
N CYS A 163 7.18 -0.49 10.57
CA CYS A 163 8.30 -0.16 9.72
C CYS A 163 9.55 -0.89 10.18
N ASN A 164 10.39 -1.26 9.21
CA ASN A 164 11.69 -1.84 9.49
C ASN A 164 12.58 -0.84 10.27
N ALA A 165 13.13 -1.31 11.41
CA ALA A 165 14.09 -0.60 12.24
C ALA A 165 15.30 -0.04 11.48
N GLY A 166 15.84 -0.81 10.52
CA GLY A 166 17.01 -0.43 9.73
C GLY A 166 16.75 0.73 8.76
N GLN A 167 15.49 0.90 8.34
CA GLN A 167 15.10 1.96 7.40
C GLN A 167 14.58 3.23 8.11
N MET A 168 14.30 3.15 9.41
CA MET A 168 13.62 4.23 10.15
C MET A 168 14.42 5.53 10.19
N ASN A 169 15.73 5.45 10.48
CA ASN A 169 16.56 6.66 10.56
C ASN A 169 16.65 7.37 9.21
N ASP A 170 16.86 6.61 8.13
CA ASP A 170 16.88 7.15 6.77
C ASP A 170 15.54 7.74 6.37
N LEU A 171 14.43 7.13 6.79
CA LEU A 171 13.08 7.63 6.55
C LEU A 171 12.84 8.96 7.30
N ILE A 172 13.25 9.06 8.57
CA ILE A 172 13.17 10.30 9.36
C ILE A 172 13.99 11.40 8.70
N ASP A 173 15.23 11.10 8.33
CA ASP A 173 16.07 12.10 7.67
C ASP A 173 15.51 12.51 6.31
N ARG A 174 14.96 11.59 5.52
CA ARG A 174 14.26 11.90 4.27
C ARG A 174 13.04 12.80 4.50
N ALA A 175 12.25 12.53 5.53
CA ALA A 175 11.00 13.24 5.78
C ALA A 175 11.22 14.65 6.33
N TYR A 176 12.24 14.86 7.17
CA TYR A 176 12.40 16.12 7.92
C TYR A 176 13.60 16.97 7.52
N SER A 177 14.66 16.39 6.97
CA SER A 177 15.87 17.15 6.62
C SER A 177 15.73 17.89 5.29
N TYR A 178 14.63 17.67 4.58
CA TYR A 178 14.45 18.03 3.19
C TYR A 178 13.03 18.55 2.96
N GLU A 179 12.89 19.51 2.06
CA GLU A 179 11.59 20.06 1.72
C GLU A 179 10.82 19.08 0.82
N LEU A 180 9.62 18.65 1.23
CA LEU A 180 8.86 17.65 0.47
C LEU A 180 7.89 18.26 -0.54
N SER A 181 7.69 19.59 -0.49
CA SER A 181 6.83 20.31 -1.42
C SER A 181 7.52 20.55 -2.76
N ILE A 182 6.77 20.47 -3.86
CA ILE A 182 7.30 20.71 -5.22
C ILE A 182 8.03 22.06 -5.29
N ASP A 183 7.42 23.12 -4.75
CA ASP A 183 7.99 24.47 -4.77
C ASP A 183 9.33 24.56 -4.03
N GLY A 184 9.41 23.93 -2.87
CA GLY A 184 10.61 24.00 -2.07
C GLY A 184 11.74 23.10 -2.58
N ILE A 185 11.42 21.94 -3.18
CA ILE A 185 12.39 21.10 -3.89
C ILE A 185 12.98 21.85 -5.09
N LEU A 186 12.14 22.59 -5.84
CA LEU A 186 12.63 23.39 -6.97
C LEU A 186 13.54 24.52 -6.50
N LYS A 187 13.20 25.18 -5.39
CA LYS A 187 14.06 26.21 -4.81
C LYS A 187 15.43 25.66 -4.42
N GLU A 188 15.48 24.47 -3.82
CA GLU A 188 16.73 23.75 -3.48
C GLU A 188 17.54 23.42 -4.75
N LEU A 189 16.87 22.97 -5.82
CA LEU A 189 17.51 22.71 -7.12
C LEU A 189 18.10 23.97 -7.76
N GLU A 190 17.44 25.11 -7.59
CA GLU A 190 17.88 26.39 -8.14
C GLU A 190 19.01 27.03 -7.34
N THR A 191 19.04 26.86 -6.01
CA THR A 191 20.14 27.35 -5.17
C THR A 191 21.41 26.51 -5.28
N GLY A 192 21.28 25.24 -5.70
CA GLY A 192 22.41 24.32 -5.78
C GLY A 192 22.90 23.85 -4.41
N GLU A 193 22.15 24.15 -3.35
CA GLU A 193 22.47 23.78 -1.96
C GLU A 193 21.91 22.39 -1.64
N PHE A 194 22.43 21.35 -2.29
CA PHE A 194 22.09 19.97 -1.97
C PHE A 194 23.34 19.09 -1.98
N ASP A 195 23.39 18.13 -1.05
CA ASP A 195 24.57 17.31 -0.81
C ASP A 195 24.81 16.32 -1.97
N VAL A 196 25.77 16.67 -2.85
CA VAL A 196 26.09 15.93 -4.08
C VAL A 196 26.77 14.58 -3.78
N GLN A 197 27.30 14.39 -2.56
CA GLN A 197 28.10 13.20 -2.21
C GLN A 197 27.28 11.91 -2.07
N ALA A 198 25.95 11.99 -1.93
CA ALA A 198 25.07 10.83 -1.70
C ALA A 198 24.60 10.09 -2.98
N SER A 199 25.21 10.37 -4.14
CA SER A 199 24.62 10.11 -5.47
C SER A 199 25.08 8.82 -6.18
N LEU A 200 25.96 8.01 -5.60
CA LEU A 200 26.71 6.99 -6.37
C LEU A 200 26.39 5.52 -6.05
N ASP A 201 25.58 5.21 -5.04
CA ASP A 201 25.22 3.82 -4.72
C ASP A 201 23.84 3.45 -5.27
N ASP A 202 23.85 2.97 -6.51
CA ASP A 202 22.69 2.48 -7.28
C ASP A 202 22.09 1.16 -6.74
N SER A 203 22.61 0.64 -5.63
CA SER A 203 22.18 -0.63 -5.02
C SER A 203 21.35 -0.46 -3.74
N ALA A 204 21.35 0.73 -3.14
CA ALA A 204 20.46 1.11 -2.04
C ALA A 204 19.99 2.57 -2.19
N GLY A 205 19.60 2.94 -3.41
CA GLY A 205 18.67 4.02 -3.63
C GLY A 205 19.21 5.45 -3.51
N GLY A 206 19.39 6.09 -4.66
CA GLY A 206 19.54 7.54 -4.83
C GLY A 206 18.33 8.39 -4.39
N PHE A 207 17.58 7.95 -3.36
CA PHE A 207 16.35 8.55 -2.82
C PHE A 207 16.54 9.92 -2.14
N ARG A 208 17.79 10.34 -1.88
CA ARG A 208 18.11 11.67 -1.32
C ARG A 208 18.14 12.78 -2.36
N HIS A 209 18.32 12.42 -3.63
CA HIS A 209 18.51 13.42 -4.68
C HIS A 209 17.23 14.26 -4.86
N PRO A 210 17.31 15.61 -4.92
CA PRO A 210 16.11 16.46 -5.01
C PRO A 210 15.21 16.13 -6.22
N LEU A 211 15.80 15.66 -7.33
CA LEU A 211 15.02 15.20 -8.50
C LEU A 211 14.20 13.92 -8.24
N VAL A 212 14.68 13.01 -7.39
CA VAL A 212 13.88 11.84 -6.99
C VAL A 212 12.69 12.28 -6.15
N ARG A 213 12.95 13.14 -5.15
CA ARG A 213 11.90 13.76 -4.33
C ARG A 213 10.90 14.55 -5.18
N LEU A 214 11.37 15.25 -6.21
CA LEU A 214 10.49 16.01 -7.12
C LEU A 214 9.53 15.08 -7.86
N VAL A 215 10.01 13.95 -8.38
CA VAL A 215 9.16 12.95 -9.06
C VAL A 215 8.15 12.38 -8.07
N ASP A 216 8.59 11.94 -6.89
CA ASP A 216 7.72 11.38 -5.86
C ASP A 216 6.63 12.40 -5.44
N ALA A 217 7.00 13.68 -5.29
CA ALA A 217 6.07 14.76 -4.97
C ALA A 217 5.05 15.02 -6.10
N ILE A 218 5.46 14.95 -7.37
CA ILE A 218 4.54 15.06 -8.53
C ILE A 218 3.57 13.88 -8.56
N LEU A 219 4.05 12.65 -8.33
CA LEU A 219 3.20 11.46 -8.29
C LEU A 219 2.18 11.54 -7.15
N PHE A 220 2.63 11.95 -5.97
CA PHE A 220 1.75 12.20 -4.82
C PHE A 220 0.69 13.25 -5.13
N ASP A 221 1.10 14.41 -5.64
CA ASP A 221 0.23 15.54 -5.96
C ASP A 221 -0.84 15.14 -6.99
N ALA A 222 -0.45 14.44 -8.06
CA ALA A 222 -1.36 13.95 -9.09
C ALA A 222 -2.44 13.02 -8.53
N VAL A 223 -2.10 12.11 -7.60
CA VAL A 223 -3.08 11.24 -6.95
C VAL A 223 -3.97 12.03 -5.98
N LYS A 224 -3.40 12.99 -5.25
CA LYS A 224 -4.14 13.85 -4.30
C LYS A 224 -5.22 14.68 -5.01
N VAL A 225 -4.90 15.23 -6.19
CA VAL A 225 -5.87 16.01 -6.99
C VAL A 225 -6.78 15.14 -7.87
N GLY A 226 -6.67 13.81 -7.81
CA GLY A 226 -7.53 12.89 -8.56
C GLY A 226 -7.26 12.85 -10.06
N ALA A 227 -6.01 13.07 -10.50
CA ALA A 227 -5.65 12.97 -11.92
C ALA A 227 -5.75 11.53 -12.45
N SER A 228 -6.17 11.36 -13.70
CA SER A 228 -6.17 10.07 -14.41
C SER A 228 -4.90 9.81 -15.21
N ASP A 229 -4.26 10.88 -15.69
CA ASP A 229 -3.02 10.80 -16.45
C ASP A 229 -2.08 11.97 -16.08
N ILE A 230 -0.78 11.72 -16.04
CA ILE A 230 0.30 12.71 -15.89
C ILE A 230 1.06 12.78 -17.21
N HIS A 231 1.31 13.99 -17.69
CA HIS A 231 1.99 14.25 -18.96
C HIS A 231 3.22 15.11 -18.73
N PHE A 232 4.39 14.57 -19.09
CA PHE A 232 5.67 15.27 -19.15
C PHE A 232 6.00 15.55 -20.61
N GLU A 233 5.70 16.77 -21.05
CA GLU A 233 5.77 17.17 -22.46
C GLU A 233 6.99 18.08 -22.70
N PRO A 234 8.03 17.58 -23.39
CA PRO A 234 9.19 18.40 -23.72
C PRO A 234 8.81 19.42 -24.79
N GLU A 235 8.99 20.70 -24.47
CA GLU A 235 8.90 21.82 -25.41
C GLU A 235 10.31 22.29 -25.77
N ALA A 236 10.44 23.20 -26.73
CA ALA A 236 11.76 23.69 -27.17
C ALA A 236 12.62 24.24 -26.01
N MET A 237 12.00 25.00 -25.08
CA MET A 237 12.72 25.75 -24.04
C MET A 237 12.41 25.29 -22.61
N PHE A 238 11.41 24.44 -22.41
CA PHE A 238 10.96 24.01 -21.09
C PHE A 238 10.34 22.61 -21.14
N LEU A 239 10.07 22.05 -19.97
CA LEU A 239 9.28 20.83 -19.81
C LEU A 239 7.91 21.21 -19.25
N ARG A 240 6.84 20.93 -19.99
CA ARG A 240 5.47 21.18 -19.53
C ARG A 240 4.96 19.97 -18.76
N LEU A 241 4.42 20.21 -17.56
CA LEU A 241 3.68 19.23 -16.78
C LEU A 241 2.18 19.49 -16.90
N ARG A 242 1.43 18.49 -17.33
CA ARG A 242 -0.04 18.54 -17.36
C ARG A 242 -0.63 17.33 -16.66
N TYR A 243 -1.77 17.53 -16.02
CA TYR A 243 -2.60 16.44 -15.53
C TYR A 243 -3.87 16.36 -16.36
N ARG A 244 -4.40 15.16 -16.52
CA ARG A 244 -5.80 14.97 -16.91
C ARG A 244 -6.64 14.83 -15.64
N ILE A 245 -7.51 15.80 -15.36
CA ILE A 245 -8.42 15.79 -14.21
C ILE A 245 -9.85 15.87 -14.76
N ASP A 246 -10.71 14.94 -14.37
CA ASP A 246 -12.09 14.83 -14.87
C ASP A 246 -12.19 14.85 -16.41
N GLY A 247 -11.21 14.22 -17.07
CA GLY A 247 -11.13 14.15 -18.53
C GLY A 247 -10.52 15.38 -19.21
N ALA A 248 -10.38 16.51 -18.51
CA ALA A 248 -9.82 17.75 -19.03
C ALA A 248 -8.30 17.83 -18.78
N MET A 249 -7.57 18.32 -19.78
CA MET A 249 -6.13 18.56 -19.65
C MET A 249 -5.87 19.91 -18.98
N THR A 250 -5.20 19.88 -17.82
CA THR A 250 -4.85 21.07 -17.05
C THR A 250 -3.33 21.21 -16.98
N GLN A 251 -2.80 22.37 -17.36
CA GLN A 251 -1.38 22.65 -17.18
C GLN A 251 -1.11 23.00 -15.71
N ILE A 252 -0.23 22.23 -15.09
CA ILE A 252 0.11 22.38 -13.68
C ILE A 252 1.31 23.29 -13.52
N ARG A 253 2.36 23.04 -14.31
CA ARG A 253 3.63 23.75 -14.18
C ARG A 253 4.50 23.63 -15.43
N ASN A 254 5.44 24.55 -15.57
CA ASN A 254 6.57 24.43 -16.47
C ASN A 254 7.86 24.29 -15.66
N PHE A 255 8.70 23.33 -16.03
CA PHE A 255 10.03 23.14 -15.47
C PHE A 255 11.10 23.60 -16.44
N ARG A 256 12.29 23.91 -15.92
CA ARG A 256 13.46 24.18 -16.75
C ARG A 256 13.80 22.96 -17.61
N LYS A 257 14.38 23.21 -18.80
CA LYS A 257 14.62 22.16 -19.80
C LYS A 257 15.62 21.09 -19.33
N ASP A 258 16.59 21.49 -18.52
CA ASP A 258 17.60 20.63 -17.89
C ASP A 258 16.98 19.58 -16.94
N HIS A 259 15.79 19.81 -16.39
CA HIS A 259 15.09 18.83 -15.54
C HIS A 259 14.55 17.62 -16.33
N LEU A 260 14.45 17.70 -17.67
CA LEU A 260 13.89 16.64 -18.50
C LEU A 260 14.67 15.32 -18.40
N SER A 261 16.00 15.35 -18.57
CA SER A 261 16.78 14.11 -18.59
C SER A 261 16.73 13.38 -17.24
N PRO A 262 16.90 14.07 -16.09
CA PRO A 262 16.83 13.40 -14.79
C PRO A 262 15.43 12.87 -14.45
N ILE A 263 14.37 13.61 -14.78
CA ILE A 263 12.99 13.14 -14.58
C ILE A 263 12.74 11.89 -15.43
N SER A 264 13.13 11.91 -16.72
CA SER A 264 13.02 10.74 -17.61
C SER A 264 13.75 9.53 -17.05
N HIS A 265 14.98 9.71 -16.55
CA HIS A 265 15.78 8.64 -15.97
C HIS A 265 15.11 8.01 -14.75
N ARG A 266 14.66 8.83 -13.81
CA ARG A 266 13.95 8.35 -12.61
C ARG A 266 12.70 7.56 -12.98
N LEU A 267 11.88 8.09 -13.88
CA LEU A 267 10.65 7.42 -14.32
C LEU A 267 10.95 6.10 -15.05
N LYS A 268 12.02 6.05 -15.85
CA LYS A 268 12.47 4.81 -16.51
C LYS A 268 12.99 3.77 -15.54
N ILE A 269 13.77 4.16 -14.53
CA ILE A 269 14.24 3.25 -13.48
C ILE A 269 13.03 2.63 -12.75
N MET A 270 12.09 3.46 -12.31
CA MET A 270 10.89 2.98 -11.60
C MET A 270 10.10 2.00 -12.44
N ALA A 271 9.93 2.29 -13.73
CA ALA A 271 9.16 1.47 -14.66
C ALA A 271 9.95 0.31 -15.30
N ASN A 272 11.19 0.06 -14.85
CA ASN A 272 12.11 -0.95 -15.40
C ASN A 272 12.31 -0.84 -16.92
N MET A 273 12.46 0.39 -17.42
CA MET A 273 12.72 0.73 -18.83
C MET A 273 14.21 1.00 -19.09
N ASN A 274 14.64 0.88 -20.34
CA ASN A 274 16.02 1.14 -20.74
C ASN A 274 16.29 2.65 -20.78
N ILE A 275 17.14 3.11 -19.87
CA ILE A 275 17.56 4.51 -19.69
C ILE A 275 18.43 5.01 -20.86
N ALA A 276 19.25 4.11 -21.42
CA ALA A 276 20.18 4.43 -22.50
C ALA A 276 19.46 4.57 -23.84
N ASP A 277 18.40 3.80 -24.07
CA ASP A 277 17.56 3.94 -25.25
C ASP A 277 16.60 5.12 -25.08
N ARG A 278 16.72 6.11 -25.95
CA ARG A 278 15.84 7.30 -26.01
C ARG A 278 15.25 7.50 -27.40
N LEU A 279 15.43 6.53 -28.30
CA LEU A 279 15.07 6.61 -29.71
C LEU A 279 13.91 5.69 -30.06
N THR A 280 13.60 4.73 -29.19
CA THR A 280 12.45 3.85 -29.33
C THR A 280 11.36 4.18 -28.33
N ALA A 281 10.11 3.90 -28.71
CA ALA A 281 9.00 3.93 -27.78
C ALA A 281 9.19 2.82 -26.74
N GLN A 282 8.93 3.13 -25.48
CA GLN A 282 9.04 2.18 -24.37
C GLN A 282 7.80 2.25 -23.50
N ASP A 283 7.37 1.10 -23.00
CA ASP A 283 6.29 0.97 -22.04
C ASP A 283 6.79 0.26 -20.80
N GLY A 284 6.34 0.71 -19.64
CA GLY A 284 6.68 0.12 -18.36
C GLY A 284 5.55 0.28 -17.36
N ARG A 285 5.69 -0.36 -16.20
CA ARG A 285 4.73 -0.26 -15.11
C ARG A 285 5.45 -0.28 -13.78
N PHE A 286 4.87 0.37 -12.79
CA PHE A 286 5.33 0.30 -11.42
C PHE A 286 4.17 0.57 -10.47
N GLU A 287 4.31 0.12 -9.23
CA GLU A 287 3.31 0.31 -8.20
C GLU A 287 3.88 1.16 -7.07
N LEU A 288 3.06 2.06 -6.53
CA LEU A 288 3.36 2.81 -5.32
C LEU A 288 2.20 2.74 -4.33
N ARG A 289 2.51 2.90 -3.06
CA ARG A 289 1.53 2.97 -1.98
C ARG A 289 1.37 4.40 -1.49
N LEU A 290 0.13 4.83 -1.33
CA LEU A 290 -0.25 6.10 -0.76
C LEU A 290 -1.24 5.87 0.39
N GLY A 291 -0.72 5.85 1.62
CA GLY A 291 -1.52 5.38 2.76
C GLY A 291 -1.91 3.91 2.57
N ARG A 292 -3.22 3.64 2.52
CA ARG A 292 -3.78 2.32 2.18
C ARG A 292 -4.00 2.10 0.67
N ARG A 293 -3.89 3.13 -0.15
CA ARG A 293 -4.22 3.06 -1.58
C ARG A 293 -3.01 2.50 -2.33
N GLN A 294 -3.22 1.41 -3.07
CA GLN A 294 -2.24 0.88 -4.01
C GLN A 294 -2.50 1.48 -5.39
N ILE A 295 -1.51 2.17 -5.93
CA ILE A 295 -1.60 2.89 -7.19
C ILE A 295 -0.71 2.20 -8.21
N ASP A 296 -1.30 1.67 -9.28
CA ASP A 296 -0.59 1.15 -10.46
C ASP A 296 -0.38 2.29 -11.45
N TYR A 297 0.88 2.53 -11.81
CA TYR A 297 1.27 3.47 -12.84
C TYR A 297 1.65 2.73 -14.10
N ARG A 298 1.01 3.09 -15.21
CA ARG A 298 1.40 2.63 -16.54
C ARG A 298 2.09 3.75 -17.27
N VAL A 299 3.35 3.54 -17.61
CA VAL A 299 4.23 4.56 -18.17
C VAL A 299 4.47 4.25 -19.64
N SER A 300 4.39 5.26 -20.48
CA SER A 300 4.83 5.21 -21.87
C SER A 300 5.80 6.36 -22.13
N SER A 301 6.97 6.04 -22.67
CA SER A 301 7.96 7.00 -23.16
C SER A 301 7.95 7.00 -24.68
N LEU A 302 7.78 8.18 -25.29
CA LEU A 302 7.79 8.36 -26.74
C LEU A 302 8.84 9.41 -27.14
N PRO A 303 9.77 9.10 -28.05
CA PRO A 303 10.72 10.08 -28.56
C PRO A 303 10.01 11.17 -29.37
N THR A 304 10.39 12.43 -29.14
CA THR A 304 9.91 13.61 -29.89
C THR A 304 11.07 14.48 -30.33
N VAL A 305 10.78 15.51 -31.14
CA VAL A 305 11.77 16.48 -31.63
C VAL A 305 12.49 17.25 -30.51
N HIS A 306 11.88 17.36 -29.33
CA HIS A 306 12.43 18.11 -28.19
C HIS A 306 12.88 17.20 -27.04
N GLY A 307 12.89 15.88 -27.23
CA GLY A 307 13.23 14.89 -26.21
C GLY A 307 12.11 13.90 -25.97
N GLU A 308 12.17 13.13 -24.88
CA GLU A 308 11.18 12.10 -24.59
C GLU A 308 9.93 12.69 -23.96
N ASN A 309 8.78 12.43 -24.56
CA ASN A 309 7.47 12.69 -23.97
C ASN A 309 7.08 11.47 -23.14
N ILE A 310 6.85 11.67 -21.85
CA ILE A 310 6.46 10.60 -20.94
C ILE A 310 5.04 10.83 -20.47
N VAL A 311 4.20 9.83 -20.67
CA VAL A 311 2.81 9.82 -20.19
C VAL A 311 2.65 8.69 -19.18
N MET A 312 2.02 8.99 -18.06
CA MET A 312 1.68 7.99 -17.04
C MET A 312 0.19 7.96 -16.81
N ARG A 313 -0.41 6.78 -16.90
CA ARG A 313 -1.79 6.56 -16.45
C ARG A 313 -1.78 6.10 -15.01
N ILE A 314 -2.60 6.75 -14.20
CA ILE A 314 -2.81 6.43 -12.79
C ILE A 314 -4.01 5.48 -12.68
N LEU A 315 -3.77 4.30 -12.13
CA LEU A 315 -4.81 3.32 -11.83
C LEU A 315 -4.84 3.08 -10.33
N ASP A 316 -5.80 3.71 -9.67
CA ASP A 316 -6.03 3.48 -8.26
C ASP A 316 -6.76 2.13 -8.08
N GLN A 317 -6.05 1.13 -7.57
CA GLN A 317 -6.60 -0.20 -7.31
C GLN A 317 -7.52 -0.22 -6.08
N SER A 318 -7.52 0.85 -5.27
CA SER A 318 -8.49 1.01 -4.18
C SER A 318 -9.89 1.34 -4.66
N GLY A 319 -10.09 1.42 -5.99
CA GLY A 319 -11.34 1.65 -6.68
C GLY A 319 -12.50 0.91 -6.02
N THR A 320 -13.20 1.66 -5.17
CA THR A 320 -14.46 1.37 -4.51
C THR A 320 -15.26 0.40 -5.36
N HIS A 321 -15.64 -0.74 -4.79
CA HIS A 321 -16.77 -1.51 -5.31
C HIS A 321 -18.00 -0.61 -5.25
N LEU A 322 -18.16 0.27 -6.25
CA LEU A 322 -19.33 1.10 -6.37
C LEU A 322 -20.50 0.14 -6.49
N SER A 323 -21.44 0.24 -5.56
CA SER A 323 -22.65 -0.54 -5.67
C SER A 323 -23.43 -0.08 -6.90
N ILE A 324 -24.27 -0.93 -7.47
CA ILE A 324 -25.06 -0.57 -8.66
C ILE A 324 -25.91 0.68 -8.40
N GLU A 325 -26.32 0.88 -7.15
CA GLU A 325 -27.10 2.02 -6.67
C GLU A 325 -26.29 3.33 -6.70
N GLN A 326 -24.95 3.26 -6.57
CA GLN A 326 -24.05 4.41 -6.59
C GLN A 326 -23.56 4.78 -7.99
N LEU A 327 -23.89 4.01 -9.03
CA LEU A 327 -23.54 4.30 -10.43
C LEU A 327 -24.29 5.50 -11.04
N GLY A 328 -25.22 6.09 -10.30
CA GLY A 328 -26.06 7.19 -10.81
C GLY A 328 -27.15 6.73 -11.79
N LEU A 329 -27.49 5.44 -11.78
CA LEU A 329 -28.62 4.92 -12.56
C LEU A 329 -29.94 5.48 -12.01
N THR A 330 -30.87 5.80 -12.92
CA THR A 330 -32.24 6.12 -12.49
C THR A 330 -32.88 4.91 -11.80
N PRO A 331 -33.85 5.09 -10.90
CA PRO A 331 -34.53 3.98 -10.23
C PRO A 331 -35.15 2.97 -11.21
N HIS A 332 -35.56 3.44 -12.39
CA HIS A 332 -36.04 2.57 -13.47
C HIS A 332 -34.90 1.72 -14.06
N ASN A 333 -33.79 2.36 -14.48
CA ASN A 333 -32.66 1.67 -15.11
C ASN A 333 -31.96 0.71 -14.15
N GLY A 334 -31.84 1.07 -12.86
CA GLY A 334 -31.31 0.18 -11.82
C GLY A 334 -32.10 -1.14 -11.74
N LYS A 335 -33.44 -1.07 -11.71
CA LYS A 335 -34.31 -2.26 -11.71
C LYS A 335 -34.18 -3.10 -12.99
N VAL A 336 -33.99 -2.45 -14.13
CA VAL A 336 -33.76 -3.15 -15.41
C VAL A 336 -32.45 -3.93 -15.36
N VAL A 337 -31.37 -3.26 -14.93
CA VAL A 337 -30.05 -3.89 -14.75
C VAL A 337 -30.12 -5.05 -13.78
N GLU A 338 -30.73 -4.87 -12.59
CA GLU A 338 -30.91 -5.96 -11.61
C GLU A 338 -31.64 -7.17 -12.18
N ARG A 339 -32.68 -6.95 -13.00
CA ARG A 339 -33.44 -8.04 -13.62
C ARG A 339 -32.58 -8.79 -14.66
N ILE A 340 -31.72 -8.09 -15.38
CA ILE A 340 -30.80 -8.70 -16.36
C ILE A 340 -29.73 -9.51 -15.64
N LEU A 341 -29.15 -8.99 -14.55
CA LEU A 341 -28.10 -9.69 -13.77
C LEU A 341 -28.60 -10.97 -13.10
N LYS A 342 -29.91 -11.11 -12.84
CA LYS A 342 -30.51 -12.34 -12.29
C LYS A 342 -30.74 -13.45 -13.33
N ARG A 343 -30.50 -13.19 -14.62
CA ARG A 343 -30.66 -14.21 -15.66
C ARG A 343 -29.52 -15.23 -15.55
N PRO A 344 -29.80 -16.54 -15.65
CA PRO A 344 -28.77 -17.58 -15.53
C PRO A 344 -27.77 -17.56 -16.70
N GLU A 345 -28.20 -17.05 -17.86
CA GLU A 345 -27.37 -16.92 -19.06
C GLU A 345 -27.83 -15.73 -19.90
N GLY A 346 -26.89 -15.15 -20.65
CA GLY A 346 -27.12 -14.01 -21.53
C GLY A 346 -25.86 -13.20 -21.78
N LEU A 347 -25.91 -12.31 -22.78
CA LEU A 347 -24.84 -11.39 -23.12
C LEU A 347 -25.21 -9.96 -22.72
N ILE A 348 -24.38 -9.32 -21.90
CA ILE A 348 -24.50 -7.90 -21.55
C ILE A 348 -23.38 -7.14 -22.24
N ILE A 349 -23.73 -6.12 -23.03
CA ILE A 349 -22.76 -5.27 -23.72
C ILE A 349 -22.84 -3.87 -23.13
N VAL A 350 -21.74 -3.41 -22.53
CA VAL A 350 -21.58 -2.04 -22.04
C VAL A 350 -20.70 -1.28 -23.01
N THR A 351 -21.26 -0.29 -23.69
CA THR A 351 -20.59 0.50 -24.73
C THR A 351 -20.51 1.97 -24.36
N GLY A 352 -19.54 2.67 -24.95
CA GLY A 352 -19.24 4.07 -24.68
C GLY A 352 -17.77 4.43 -24.99
N PRO A 353 -17.42 5.72 -25.13
CA PRO A 353 -16.06 6.16 -25.39
C PRO A 353 -15.11 5.88 -24.22
N THR A 354 -13.80 6.00 -24.42
CA THR A 354 -12.80 5.85 -23.34
C THR A 354 -13.10 6.79 -22.18
N GLY A 355 -13.01 6.29 -20.94
CA GLY A 355 -13.31 7.08 -19.73
C GLY A 355 -14.80 7.18 -19.37
N SER A 356 -15.73 6.60 -20.14
CA SER A 356 -17.17 6.69 -19.86
C SER A 356 -17.68 5.78 -18.72
N GLY A 357 -16.81 5.28 -17.85
CA GLY A 357 -17.21 4.41 -16.72
C GLY A 357 -17.63 2.98 -17.07
N LYS A 358 -17.30 2.47 -18.28
CA LYS A 358 -17.65 1.08 -18.70
C LYS A 358 -17.09 0.03 -17.75
N THR A 359 -15.80 0.11 -17.46
CA THR A 359 -15.10 -0.81 -16.56
C THR A 359 -15.71 -0.76 -15.18
N THR A 360 -15.90 0.44 -14.61
CA THR A 360 -16.57 0.64 -13.32
C THR A 360 -17.95 -0.01 -13.29
N THR A 361 -18.78 0.23 -14.30
CA THR A 361 -20.12 -0.36 -14.42
C THR A 361 -20.07 -1.89 -14.44
N LEU A 362 -19.16 -2.48 -15.22
CA LEU A 362 -19.00 -3.93 -15.29
C LEU A 362 -18.49 -4.52 -13.97
N TYR A 363 -17.53 -3.87 -13.30
CA TYR A 363 -17.03 -4.31 -12.00
C TYR A 363 -18.12 -4.27 -10.93
N SER A 364 -18.96 -3.24 -10.91
CA SER A 364 -20.14 -3.15 -10.04
C SER A 364 -21.15 -4.28 -10.29
N MET A 365 -21.41 -4.58 -11.57
CA MET A 365 -22.28 -5.70 -11.97
C MET A 365 -21.69 -7.05 -11.54
N LEU A 366 -20.40 -7.28 -11.76
CA LEU A 366 -19.70 -8.50 -11.35
C LEU A 366 -19.70 -8.67 -9.84
N ALA A 367 -19.38 -7.62 -9.08
CA ALA A 367 -19.40 -7.65 -7.62
C ALA A 367 -20.78 -8.00 -7.05
N ARG A 368 -21.86 -7.58 -7.73
CA ARG A 368 -23.25 -7.92 -7.35
C ARG A 368 -23.60 -9.38 -7.62
N ILE A 369 -23.02 -9.99 -8.65
CA ILE A 369 -23.23 -11.40 -9.00
C ILE A 369 -22.30 -12.31 -8.18
N SER A 370 -21.10 -11.85 -7.85
CA SER A 370 -20.05 -12.64 -7.18
C SER A 370 -20.25 -12.82 -5.67
N THR A 371 -21.45 -12.62 -5.15
CA THR A 371 -21.80 -13.01 -3.78
C THR A 371 -21.93 -14.54 -3.70
N PRO A 372 -21.24 -15.22 -2.77
CA PRO A 372 -21.26 -16.67 -2.62
C PRO A 372 -22.64 -17.25 -2.29
#